data_AF-A0A515KMF1-F1
#
_entry.id   AF-A0A515KMF1-F1
#
_cell.length_a   1.000
_cell.length_b   1.000
_cell.length_c   1.000
_cell.angle_alpha   90.00
_cell.angle_beta   90.00
_cell.angle_gamma   90.00
#
_symmetry.space_group_name_H-M   'P 1'
#
loop_
_entity.id
_entity.type
_entity.pdbx_description
1 polymer ?
#
loop_
_entity_poly.entity_id
_entity_poly.type
_entity_poly.pdbx_seq_one_letter_code
_entity_poly.pdbx_strand_id
1 'polypeptide(L)'
;MLSMIKILLQSLSMVMILAGTASAQILPPGGAILTPPPPAAPPPPSMAVPVVPKLDQMPTTSTAPRARGSFGDRVTDCLQDGAAAGLGPNDRAAYSRACANR
;
A
#
# COMPACT_ATOMS: atom_id res chain seq x y z
N MET A 1 -21.06 41.17 -3.86
CA MET A 1 -20.22 40.78 -5.02
C MET A 1 -18.73 41.04 -4.82
N LEU A 2 -18.32 42.27 -4.45
CA LEU A 2 -16.90 42.62 -4.33
C LEU A 2 -16.12 41.80 -3.27
N SER A 3 -16.78 41.42 -2.17
CA SER A 3 -16.16 40.58 -1.13
C SER A 3 -15.94 39.12 -1.58
N MET A 4 -16.81 38.60 -2.45
CA MET A 4 -16.72 37.22 -2.94
C MET A 4 -15.58 37.07 -3.95
N ILE A 5 -15.38 38.10 -4.78
CA ILE A 5 -14.27 38.17 -5.75
C ILE A 5 -12.92 38.20 -5.02
N LYS A 6 -12.79 38.97 -3.93
CA LYS A 6 -11.54 39.03 -3.14
C LYS A 6 -11.18 37.69 -2.50
N ILE A 7 -12.16 36.97 -1.97
CA ILE A 7 -11.96 35.64 -1.39
C ILE A 7 -11.49 34.65 -2.47
N LEU A 8 -12.08 34.72 -3.66
CA LEU A 8 -11.69 33.88 -4.80
C LEU A 8 -10.22 34.14 -5.20
N LEU A 9 -9.83 35.41 -5.34
CA LEU A 9 -8.46 35.81 -5.66
C LEU A 9 -7.43 35.35 -4.61
N GLN A 10 -7.75 35.47 -3.32
CA GLN A 10 -6.86 35.00 -2.25
C GLN A 10 -6.71 33.48 -2.26
N SER A 11 -7.81 32.73 -2.42
CA SER A 11 -7.76 31.27 -2.50
C SER A 11 -6.91 30.78 -3.69
N LEU A 12 -7.03 31.45 -4.85
CA LEU A 12 -6.27 31.09 -6.05
C LEU A 12 -4.77 31.33 -5.87
N SER A 13 -4.38 32.44 -5.24
CA SER A 13 -2.97 32.73 -4.94
C SER A 13 -2.36 31.70 -3.98
N MET A 14 -3.10 31.26 -2.97
CA MET A 14 -2.65 30.26 -1.99
C MET A 14 -2.38 28.90 -2.65
N VAL A 15 -3.21 28.49 -3.61
CA VAL A 15 -3.03 27.22 -4.35
C VAL A 15 -1.75 27.23 -5.18
N MET A 16 -1.44 28.36 -5.82
CA MET A 16 -0.24 28.48 -6.67
C MET A 16 1.05 28.44 -5.85
N ILE A 17 1.04 28.91 -4.60
CA ILE A 17 2.22 28.86 -3.71
C ILE A 17 2.45 27.43 -3.19
N LEU A 18 1.39 26.65 -2.98
CA LEU A 18 1.49 25.27 -2.51
C LEU A 18 1.86 24.27 -3.62
N ALA A 19 1.63 24.63 -4.88
CA ALA A 19 2.03 23.87 -6.05
C ALA A 19 3.54 24.08 -6.30
N GLY A 20 4.38 23.39 -5.52
CA GLY A 20 5.83 23.42 -5.69
C GLY A 20 6.28 23.13 -7.13
N THR A 21 7.42 23.70 -7.53
CA THR A 21 8.00 23.47 -8.86
C THR A 21 8.59 22.06 -8.94
N ALA A 22 8.06 21.21 -9.83
CA ALA A 22 8.66 19.92 -10.13
C ALA A 22 9.98 20.11 -10.90
N SER A 23 11.10 19.79 -10.28
CA SER A 23 12.41 19.76 -10.94
C SER A 23 12.61 18.44 -11.68
N ALA A 24 12.67 18.47 -13.02
CA ALA A 24 13.06 17.32 -13.82
C ALA A 24 14.59 17.17 -13.80
N GLN A 25 15.07 15.97 -13.46
CA GLN A 25 16.50 15.68 -13.49
C GLN A 25 16.88 15.35 -14.93
N ILE A 26 17.63 16.24 -15.59
CA ILE A 26 18.12 16.03 -16.95
C ILE A 26 19.29 15.06 -16.85
N LEU A 27 19.05 13.77 -17.13
CA LEU A 27 20.12 12.80 -17.29
C LEU A 27 20.67 12.93 -18.72
N PRO A 28 21.94 13.33 -18.91
CA PRO A 28 22.54 13.32 -20.22
C PRO A 28 22.60 11.88 -20.78
N PRO A 29 22.44 11.70 -22.10
CA PRO A 29 22.61 10.40 -22.72
C PRO A 29 24.02 9.87 -22.41
N GLY A 30 24.07 8.74 -21.71
CA GLY A 30 25.33 8.14 -21.23
C GLY A 30 25.60 8.24 -19.73
N GLY A 31 24.74 8.85 -18.91
CA GLY A 31 24.93 8.90 -17.44
C GLY A 31 25.02 7.54 -16.71
N ALA A 32 24.63 6.45 -17.38
CA ALA A 32 24.64 5.09 -16.83
C ALA A 32 26.05 4.50 -16.57
N ILE A 33 27.12 5.10 -17.12
CA ILE A 33 28.50 4.64 -16.86
C ILE A 33 29.03 5.07 -15.48
N LEU A 34 28.40 6.07 -14.86
CA LEU A 34 28.79 6.55 -13.52
C LEU A 34 28.05 5.82 -12.39
N THR A 35 27.09 4.96 -12.72
CA THR A 35 26.32 4.19 -11.73
C THR A 35 26.95 2.82 -11.51
N PRO A 36 27.08 2.36 -10.25
CA PRO A 36 27.54 0.99 -9.98
C PRO A 36 26.60 -0.01 -10.69
N PRO A 37 27.13 -1.18 -11.11
CA PRO A 37 26.30 -2.20 -11.72
C PRO A 37 25.17 -2.59 -10.75
N PRO A 38 23.96 -2.87 -11.26
CA PRO A 38 22.86 -3.28 -10.41
C PRO A 38 23.23 -4.56 -9.64
N PRO A 39 22.75 -4.70 -8.39
CA PRO A 39 22.98 -5.92 -7.63
C PRO A 39 22.43 -7.14 -8.38
N ALA A 40 23.09 -8.29 -8.21
CA ALA A 40 22.63 -9.54 -8.79
C ALA A 40 21.19 -9.84 -8.37
N ALA A 41 20.40 -10.41 -9.29
CA ALA A 41 19.04 -10.81 -9.00
C ALA A 41 19.01 -11.82 -7.82
N PRO A 42 18.01 -11.75 -6.94
CA PRO A 42 17.85 -12.75 -5.88
C PRO A 42 17.68 -14.15 -6.50
N PRO A 43 18.12 -15.22 -5.80
CA PRO A 43 17.89 -16.57 -6.27
C PRO A 43 16.39 -16.82 -6.43
N PRO A 44 15.99 -17.64 -7.43
CA PRO A 44 14.58 -17.98 -7.60
C PRO A 44 14.04 -18.61 -6.30
N PRO A 45 12.77 -18.32 -5.94
CA PRO A 45 12.16 -18.94 -4.77
C PRO A 45 12.21 -20.46 -4.92
N SER A 46 12.53 -21.15 -3.82
CA SER A 46 12.56 -22.61 -3.82
C SER A 46 11.18 -23.14 -4.19
N MET A 47 11.11 -23.84 -5.33
CA MET A 47 9.90 -24.50 -5.79
C MET A 47 9.81 -25.88 -5.11
N ALA A 48 9.69 -25.88 -3.78
CA ALA A 48 9.41 -27.11 -3.05
C ALA A 48 7.97 -27.53 -3.34
N VAL A 49 7.77 -28.80 -3.70
CA VAL A 49 6.43 -29.36 -3.86
C VAL A 49 5.72 -29.25 -2.50
N PRO A 50 4.53 -28.61 -2.43
CA PRO A 50 3.76 -28.57 -1.20
C PRO A 50 3.52 -29.98 -0.68
N VAL A 51 3.82 -30.22 0.59
CA VAL A 51 3.62 -31.55 1.21
C VAL A 51 2.13 -31.88 1.18
N VAL A 52 1.78 -33.03 0.59
CA VAL A 52 0.39 -33.52 0.57
C VAL A 52 -0.03 -33.85 2.01
N PRO A 53 -1.05 -33.19 2.56
CA PRO A 53 -1.57 -33.51 3.88
C PRO A 53 -2.04 -34.96 3.95
N LYS A 54 -1.59 -35.71 4.97
CA LYS A 54 -2.06 -37.09 5.21
C LYS A 54 -3.34 -37.05 6.06
N LEU A 55 -4.30 -37.91 5.74
CA LEU A 55 -5.61 -37.99 6.42
C LEU A 55 -5.49 -38.27 7.93
N ASP A 56 -4.52 -39.09 8.31
CA ASP A 56 -4.31 -39.49 9.71
C ASP A 56 -3.37 -38.54 10.48
N GLN A 57 -2.90 -37.47 9.84
CA GLN A 57 -1.94 -36.55 10.42
C GLN A 57 -2.69 -35.35 11.02
N MET A 58 -2.53 -35.14 12.32
CA MET A 58 -3.09 -33.98 13.01
C MET A 58 -2.64 -32.69 12.32
N PRO A 59 -3.54 -31.75 12.01
CA PRO A 59 -3.16 -30.47 11.41
C PRO A 59 -2.15 -29.74 12.28
N THR A 60 -0.92 -29.59 11.80
CA THR A 60 0.08 -28.76 12.47
C THR A 60 -0.27 -27.29 12.25
N THR A 61 -0.69 -26.61 13.32
CA THR A 61 -0.87 -25.15 13.29
C THR A 61 0.50 -24.51 13.31
N SER A 62 0.86 -23.80 12.24
CA SER A 62 2.09 -23.00 12.22
C SER A 62 1.99 -21.90 13.28
N THR A 63 2.94 -21.87 14.20
CA THR A 63 3.10 -20.78 15.18
C THR A 63 3.96 -19.64 14.65
N ALA A 64 4.41 -19.72 13.39
CA ALA A 64 5.19 -18.66 12.78
C ALA A 64 4.35 -17.37 12.75
N PRO A 65 4.91 -16.22 13.16
CA PRO A 65 4.23 -14.94 13.04
C PRO A 65 3.83 -14.72 11.58
N ARG A 66 2.55 -14.49 11.31
CA ARG A 66 2.11 -14.11 9.96
C ARG A 66 2.83 -12.82 9.59
N ALA A 67 3.58 -12.84 8.49
CA ALA A 67 4.21 -11.63 7.97
C ALA A 67 3.11 -10.56 7.83
N ARG A 68 3.32 -9.38 8.44
CA ARG A 68 2.36 -8.28 8.31
C ARG A 68 2.36 -7.85 6.85
N GLY A 69 1.22 -8.04 6.19
CA GLY A 69 1.00 -7.56 4.83
C GLY A 69 1.14 -6.04 4.75
N SER A 70 1.17 -5.52 3.52
CA SER A 70 1.14 -4.08 3.28
C SER A 70 -0.13 -3.46 3.87
N PHE A 71 -0.19 -2.14 3.98
CA PHE A 71 -1.40 -1.47 4.48
C PHE A 71 -2.64 -1.83 3.64
N GLY A 72 -2.50 -1.93 2.31
CA GLY A 72 -3.59 -2.33 1.43
C GLY A 72 -4.08 -3.76 1.68
N ASP A 73 -3.16 -4.69 1.95
CA ASP A 73 -3.50 -6.06 2.31
C ASP A 73 -4.29 -6.09 3.62
N ARG A 74 -3.87 -5.30 4.62
CA ARG A 74 -4.59 -5.19 5.90
C ARG A 74 -5.99 -4.63 5.73
N VAL A 75 -6.18 -3.62 4.88
CA VAL A 75 -7.52 -3.10 4.57
C VAL A 75 -8.39 -4.18 3.94
N THR A 76 -7.85 -4.98 3.04
CA THR A 76 -8.58 -6.07 2.38
C THR A 76 -8.98 -7.17 3.36
N ASP A 77 -8.07 -7.62 4.21
CA ASP A 77 -8.34 -8.60 5.26
C ASP A 77 -9.41 -8.08 6.24
N CYS A 78 -9.27 -6.84 6.72
CA CYS A 78 -10.25 -6.23 7.61
C CYS A 78 -11.62 -6.03 6.95
N LEU A 79 -11.68 -5.77 5.64
CA LEU A 79 -12.96 -5.73 4.91
C LEU A 79 -13.61 -7.12 4.89
N GLN A 80 -12.84 -8.19 4.67
CA GLN A 80 -13.36 -9.56 4.68
C GLN A 80 -13.82 -9.97 6.08
N ASP A 81 -13.05 -9.67 7.11
CA ASP A 81 -13.43 -9.93 8.51
C ASP A 81 -14.73 -9.21 8.88
N GLY A 82 -14.89 -7.94 8.46
CA GLY A 82 -16.12 -7.19 8.68
C GLY A 82 -17.32 -7.78 7.92
N ALA A 83 -17.11 -8.29 6.70
CA ALA A 83 -18.16 -9.01 5.96
C ALA A 83 -18.54 -10.33 6.64
N ALA A 84 -17.55 -11.09 7.13
CA ALA A 84 -17.75 -12.35 7.85
C ALA A 84 -18.48 -12.12 9.19
N ALA A 85 -18.25 -10.97 9.83
CA ALA A 85 -18.99 -10.54 11.02
C ALA A 85 -20.42 -10.02 10.72
N GLY A 86 -20.85 -9.99 9.45
CA GLY A 86 -22.18 -9.54 9.05
C GLY A 86 -22.36 -8.03 9.01
N LEU A 87 -21.27 -7.25 8.99
CA LEU A 87 -21.37 -5.79 8.92
C LEU A 87 -21.91 -5.33 7.56
N GLY A 88 -22.86 -4.40 7.62
CA GLY A 88 -23.36 -3.70 6.45
C GLY A 88 -22.26 -2.87 5.77
N PRO A 89 -22.47 -2.41 4.51
CA PRO A 89 -21.43 -1.73 3.74
C PRO A 89 -20.79 -0.52 4.46
N ASN A 90 -21.60 0.29 5.14
CA ASN A 90 -21.12 1.48 5.86
C ASN A 90 -20.31 1.12 7.11
N ASP A 91 -20.84 0.22 7.95
CA ASP A 91 -20.15 -0.24 9.17
C ASP A 91 -18.86 -0.99 8.83
N ARG A 92 -18.88 -1.78 7.76
CA ARG A 92 -17.71 -2.49 7.25
C ARG A 92 -16.62 -1.54 6.77
N ALA A 93 -16.98 -0.44 6.11
CA ALA A 93 -16.02 0.59 5.68
C ALA A 93 -15.41 1.35 6.87
N ALA A 94 -16.20 1.63 7.91
CA ALA A 94 -15.69 2.22 9.15
C ALA A 94 -14.78 1.25 9.92
N TYR A 95 -15.20 -0.02 10.02
CA TYR A 95 -14.44 -1.09 10.65
C TYR A 95 -13.08 -1.30 9.99
N SER A 96 -13.03 -1.39 8.65
CA SER A 96 -11.78 -1.67 7.95
C SER A 96 -10.73 -0.56 8.13
N ARG A 97 -11.17 0.70 8.18
CA ARG A 97 -10.30 1.85 8.50
C ARG A 97 -9.73 1.78 9.91
N ALA A 98 -10.52 1.39 10.91
CA ALA A 98 -10.04 1.27 12.28
C ALA A 98 -9.15 0.04 12.47
N CYS A 99 -9.48 -1.08 11.83
CA CYS A 99 -8.78 -2.35 11.92
C CYS A 99 -7.40 -2.30 11.24
N ALA A 100 -7.28 -1.74 10.04
CA ALA A 100 -6.03 -1.72 9.28
C ALA A 100 -4.91 -0.85 9.91
N ASN A 101 -5.29 0.02 10.86
CA ASN A 101 -4.40 0.88 11.64
C ASN A 101 -3.89 0.23 12.95
N ARG A 102 -4.36 -0.96 13.30
CA ARG A 102 -3.86 -1.77 14.43
C ARG A 102 -2.69 -2.66 13.98
#